data_AF-A0A4R5MKJ1-F1
#
_entry.id   AF-A0A4R5MKJ1-F1
#
_cell.length_a   1.000
_cell.length_b   1.000
_cell.length_c   1.000
_cell.angle_alpha   90.00
_cell.angle_beta   90.00
_cell.angle_gamma   90.00
#
_symmetry.space_group_name_H-M   'P 1'
#
loop_
_entity.id
_entity.type
_entity.pdbx_description
1 polymer ?
#
loop_
_entity_poly.entity_id
_entity_poly.type
_entity_poly.pdbx_seq_one_letter_code
_entity_poly.pdbx_strand_id
1 'polypeptide(L)'
;MMAILGLGSCTQTVKEKVKVSDLKDTATVLSPGIEPQTDNNREKIISEIKKFRSAMTTKNKTEILSFFDFPLADSMVNFFEVDSLFDRKRKTNGGEITKEMFSGSFNRIYEMTDMLEFNNLFADVNLGLLRNQDQIKNEKRPPNDGCYYIYIIAIKNDLVYFQYGTNSSDEYRKTHPDEEEVCDEYAQMWTFIFDGEKLKFLTHRIAG
;
A
#
# COMPACT_ATOMS: atom_id res chain seq x y z
N MET A 1 73.60 14.12 44.11
CA MET A 1 72.18 14.26 44.47
C MET A 1 71.37 13.90 43.24
N MET A 2 70.35 13.05 43.41
CA MET A 2 69.31 12.63 42.43
C MET A 2 68.82 13.82 41.56
N ALA A 3 68.31 13.67 40.34
CA ALA A 3 67.23 12.76 39.98
C ALA A 3 67.09 12.53 38.47
N ILE A 4 66.30 11.51 38.19
CA ILE A 4 66.03 10.77 36.96
C ILE A 4 64.73 11.25 36.29
N LEU A 5 64.74 11.17 34.94
CA LEU A 5 63.68 10.89 33.94
C LEU A 5 62.21 11.28 34.18
N GLY A 6 61.58 11.74 33.09
CA GLY A 6 60.13 11.67 32.92
C GLY A 6 59.62 12.27 31.62
N LEU A 7 60.00 11.72 30.46
CA LEU A 7 59.36 12.03 29.17
C LEU A 7 57.98 11.35 29.14
N GLY A 8 56.92 12.16 29.06
CA GLY A 8 55.55 11.71 28.90
C GLY A 8 55.31 11.06 27.54
N SER A 9 54.90 9.79 27.57
CA SER A 9 54.53 8.98 26.41
C SER A 9 53.11 9.34 25.94
N CYS A 10 52.97 9.67 24.66
CA CYS A 10 51.67 9.75 23.98
C CYS A 10 51.11 8.34 23.75
N THR A 11 50.00 8.00 24.40
CA THR A 11 49.19 6.83 24.02
C THR A 11 48.30 7.19 22.83
N GLN A 12 48.58 6.60 21.67
CA GLN A 12 47.65 6.54 20.55
C GLN A 12 46.53 5.56 20.89
N THR A 13 45.30 6.06 20.96
CA THR A 13 44.09 5.25 21.06
C THR A 13 43.87 4.55 19.71
N VAL A 14 44.05 3.23 19.69
CA VAL A 14 43.75 2.36 18.56
C VAL A 14 42.24 2.41 18.31
N LYS A 15 41.83 2.86 17.13
CA LYS A 15 40.45 2.73 16.65
C LYS A 15 40.15 1.24 16.45
N GLU A 16 39.39 0.67 17.36
CA GLU A 16 38.78 -0.65 17.20
C GLU A 16 37.82 -0.61 16.01
N LYS A 17 38.12 -1.37 14.95
CA LYS A 17 37.19 -1.63 13.87
C LYS A 17 36.08 -2.51 14.43
N VAL A 18 34.94 -1.91 14.75
CA VAL A 18 33.70 -2.63 14.99
C VAL A 18 33.38 -3.44 13.73
N LYS A 19 33.50 -4.77 13.82
CA LYS A 19 32.94 -5.68 12.84
C LYS A 19 31.43 -5.46 12.84
N VAL A 20 30.94 -4.87 11.75
CA VAL A 20 29.51 -4.86 11.43
C VAL A 20 29.10 -6.32 11.34
N SER A 21 28.42 -6.82 12.37
CA SER A 21 27.79 -8.12 12.36
C SER A 21 26.72 -8.08 11.28
N ASP A 22 26.77 -9.06 10.38
CA ASP A 22 25.74 -9.33 9.37
C ASP A 22 24.36 -9.40 10.03
N LEU A 23 23.67 -8.26 10.08
CA LEU A 23 22.23 -8.21 10.26
C LEU A 23 21.64 -8.77 8.96
N LYS A 24 21.48 -10.09 8.95
CA LYS A 24 20.66 -10.77 7.95
C LYS A 24 19.26 -10.19 8.08
N ASP A 25 18.94 -9.33 7.13
CA ASP A 25 17.60 -8.82 6.87
C ASP A 25 16.76 -10.00 6.37
N THR A 26 16.28 -10.84 7.29
CA THR A 26 15.33 -11.91 7.00
C THR A 26 13.95 -11.28 6.87
N ALA A 27 13.70 -10.65 5.72
CA ALA A 27 12.35 -10.49 5.22
C ALA A 27 11.75 -11.90 5.13
N THR A 28 10.89 -12.23 6.09
CA THR A 28 10.18 -13.50 6.10
C THR A 28 9.14 -13.40 5.00
N VAL A 29 9.49 -13.87 3.80
CA VAL A 29 8.53 -14.11 2.73
C VAL A 29 7.63 -15.23 3.24
N LEU A 30 6.49 -14.87 3.82
CA LEU A 30 5.37 -15.79 3.99
C LEU A 30 5.02 -16.25 2.59
N SER A 31 5.51 -17.42 2.21
CA SER A 31 4.99 -18.16 1.06
C SER A 31 3.82 -18.98 1.58
N PRO A 32 2.57 -18.51 1.46
CA PRO A 32 1.44 -19.37 1.71
C PRO A 32 1.56 -20.58 0.78
N GLY A 33 1.34 -21.78 1.34
CA GLY A 33 1.32 -23.02 0.57
C GLY A 33 0.39 -22.84 -0.63
N ILE A 34 0.93 -23.01 -1.82
CA ILE A 34 0.21 -22.82 -3.08
C ILE A 34 -0.68 -24.04 -3.27
N GLU A 35 -1.87 -24.04 -2.67
CA GLU A 35 -2.93 -24.94 -3.11
C GLU A 35 -3.58 -24.34 -4.37
N PRO A 36 -3.81 -25.16 -5.42
CA PRO A 36 -4.52 -24.69 -6.60
C PRO A 36 -5.92 -24.21 -6.20
N GLN A 37 -6.26 -22.97 -6.57
CA GLN A 37 -7.59 -22.44 -6.32
C GLN A 37 -8.66 -23.30 -6.96
N THR A 38 -9.59 -23.78 -6.14
CA THR A 38 -10.81 -24.39 -6.65
C THR A 38 -11.73 -23.32 -7.23
N ASP A 39 -12.51 -23.68 -8.25
CA ASP A 39 -13.49 -22.77 -8.87
C ASP A 39 -14.44 -22.13 -7.83
N ASN A 40 -14.77 -22.88 -6.76
CA ASN A 40 -15.59 -22.39 -5.66
C ASN A 40 -14.92 -21.25 -4.87
N ASN A 41 -13.60 -21.31 -4.63
CA ASN A 41 -12.89 -20.25 -3.91
C ASN A 41 -12.81 -18.97 -4.73
N ARG A 42 -12.57 -19.08 -6.04
CA ARG A 42 -12.52 -17.91 -6.93
C ARG A 42 -13.85 -17.16 -6.95
N GLU A 43 -14.99 -17.87 -7.00
CA GLU A 43 -16.31 -17.24 -6.92
C GLU A 43 -16.57 -16.55 -5.58
N LYS A 44 -16.14 -17.14 -4.46
CA LYS A 44 -16.21 -16.51 -3.14
C LYS A 44 -15.38 -15.24 -3.08
N ILE A 45 -14.16 -15.26 -3.60
CA ILE A 45 -13.30 -14.08 -3.69
C ILE A 45 -13.99 -12.98 -4.50
N ILE A 46 -14.51 -13.30 -5.69
CA ILE A 46 -15.22 -12.33 -6.53
C ILE A 46 -16.44 -11.75 -5.79
N SER A 47 -17.15 -12.57 -5.02
CA SER A 47 -18.25 -12.10 -4.15
C SER A 47 -17.76 -11.12 -3.09
N GLU A 48 -16.66 -11.43 -2.40
CA GLU A 48 -16.09 -10.53 -1.39
C GLU A 48 -15.54 -9.23 -2.00
N ILE A 49 -14.93 -9.29 -3.19
CA ILE A 49 -14.52 -8.09 -3.95
C ILE A 49 -15.74 -7.19 -4.23
N LYS A 50 -16.88 -7.77 -4.62
CA LYS A 50 -18.12 -7.01 -4.86
C LYS A 50 -18.69 -6.40 -3.59
N LYS A 51 -18.63 -7.11 -2.45
CA LYS A 51 -19.03 -6.55 -1.15
C LYS A 51 -18.14 -5.38 -0.77
N PHE A 52 -16.83 -5.54 -0.92
CA PHE A 52 -15.87 -4.46 -0.63
C PHE A 52 -16.12 -3.23 -1.49
N ARG A 53 -16.27 -3.42 -2.81
CA ARG A 53 -16.68 -2.34 -3.73
C ARG A 53 -17.93 -1.62 -3.23
N SER A 54 -18.99 -2.37 -2.93
CA SER A 54 -20.26 -1.81 -2.46
C SER A 54 -20.08 -0.97 -1.19
N ALA A 55 -19.35 -1.51 -0.20
CA ALA A 55 -19.05 -0.82 1.05
C ALA A 55 -18.30 0.49 0.82
N MET A 56 -17.30 0.49 -0.07
CA MET A 56 -16.49 1.67 -0.42
C MET A 56 -17.32 2.74 -1.16
N THR A 57 -18.09 2.35 -2.19
CA THR A 57 -18.95 3.27 -2.95
C THR A 57 -20.03 3.92 -2.08
N THR A 58 -20.61 3.16 -1.14
CA THR A 58 -21.64 3.66 -0.21
C THR A 58 -21.06 4.33 1.03
N LYS A 59 -19.73 4.33 1.18
CA LYS A 59 -19.02 4.80 2.39
C LYS A 59 -19.56 4.13 3.66
N ASN A 60 -19.99 2.87 3.58
CA ASN A 60 -20.51 2.12 4.72
C ASN A 60 -19.37 1.73 5.65
N LYS A 61 -19.09 2.59 6.64
CA LYS A 61 -17.98 2.42 7.58
C LYS A 61 -18.00 1.07 8.28
N THR A 62 -19.17 0.59 8.69
CA THR A 62 -19.29 -0.69 9.42
C THR A 62 -18.83 -1.85 8.54
N GLU A 63 -19.25 -1.88 7.28
CA GLU A 63 -18.82 -2.91 6.33
C GLU A 63 -17.34 -2.74 5.96
N ILE A 64 -16.88 -1.52 5.69
CA ILE A 64 -15.47 -1.26 5.38
C ILE A 64 -14.56 -1.77 6.50
N LEU A 65 -14.88 -1.43 7.76
CA LEU A 65 -14.13 -1.85 8.94
C LEU A 65 -14.06 -3.38 9.10
N SER A 66 -14.99 -4.14 8.51
CA SER A 66 -14.98 -5.61 8.61
C SER A 66 -13.86 -6.27 7.80
N PHE A 67 -13.33 -5.56 6.79
CA PHE A 67 -12.20 -6.00 5.98
C PHE A 67 -10.85 -5.79 6.66
N PHE A 68 -10.79 -5.06 7.78
CA PHE A 68 -9.55 -4.77 8.49
C PHE A 68 -9.49 -5.55 9.80
N ASP A 69 -8.33 -6.11 10.10
CA ASP A 69 -8.03 -6.66 11.42
C ASP A 69 -7.24 -5.63 12.21
N PHE A 70 -7.89 -5.05 13.22
CA PHE A 70 -7.30 -4.01 14.05
C PHE A 70 -6.58 -4.62 15.28
N PRO A 71 -5.52 -3.97 15.78
CA PRO A 71 -4.94 -2.72 15.27
C PRO A 71 -4.15 -2.91 13.96
N LEU A 72 -4.11 -1.88 13.12
CA LEU A 72 -3.27 -1.87 11.92
C LEU A 72 -1.89 -1.35 12.30
N ALA A 73 -0.84 -2.09 11.96
CA ALA A 73 0.53 -1.62 12.12
C ALA A 73 0.84 -0.50 11.11
N ASP A 74 1.68 0.46 11.49
CA ASP A 74 2.22 1.50 10.59
C ASP A 74 2.84 0.91 9.31
N SER A 75 3.41 -0.30 9.38
CA SER A 75 3.99 -0.97 8.22
C SER A 75 2.96 -1.48 7.22
N MET A 76 1.68 -1.54 7.59
CA MET A 76 0.59 -2.00 6.73
C MET A 76 -0.05 -0.87 5.92
N VAL A 77 -0.06 0.38 6.41
CA VAL A 77 -0.77 1.51 5.79
C VAL A 77 0.05 2.79 5.82
N ASN A 78 -0.08 3.60 4.77
CA ASN A 78 0.56 4.92 4.69
C ASN A 78 -0.42 6.04 5.08
N PHE A 79 -1.00 5.96 6.28
CA PHE A 79 -1.92 7.00 6.80
C PHE A 79 -1.14 8.01 7.65
N PHE A 80 -0.25 8.76 7.00
CA PHE A 80 0.46 9.88 7.61
C PHE A 80 -0.27 11.18 7.32
N GLU A 81 -0.18 12.15 8.22
CA GLU A 81 -0.70 13.51 8.01
C GLU A 81 -2.22 13.58 7.82
N VAL A 82 -2.95 12.58 8.36
CA VAL A 82 -4.41 12.57 8.41
C VAL A 82 -4.91 13.84 9.08
N ASP A 83 -4.51 14.03 10.33
CA ASP A 83 -4.63 15.25 11.11
C ASP A 83 -3.71 15.17 12.35
N SER A 84 -3.50 16.31 13.02
CA SER A 84 -2.58 16.38 14.17
C SER A 84 -3.04 15.55 15.38
N LEU A 85 -4.35 15.32 15.56
CA LEU A 85 -4.90 14.50 16.63
C LEU A 85 -4.70 13.01 16.32
N PHE A 86 -4.96 12.59 15.09
CA PHE A 86 -4.74 11.23 14.61
C PHE A 86 -3.28 10.85 14.73
N ASP A 87 -2.36 11.69 14.23
CA ASP A 87 -0.92 11.43 14.30
C ASP A 87 -0.42 11.38 15.73
N ARG A 88 -0.94 12.24 16.62
CA ARG A 88 -0.60 12.18 18.04
C ARG A 88 -1.06 10.85 18.65
N LYS A 89 -2.31 10.44 18.39
CA LYS A 89 -2.87 9.17 18.90
C LYS A 89 -2.07 7.97 18.40
N ARG A 90 -1.74 7.94 17.10
CA ARG A 90 -0.92 6.90 16.46
C ARG A 90 0.45 6.80 17.11
N LYS A 91 1.15 7.92 17.30
CA LYS A 91 2.44 7.98 17.98
C LYS A 91 2.36 7.48 19.43
N THR A 92 1.33 7.87 20.18
CA THR A 92 1.13 7.39 21.56
C THR A 92 0.75 5.91 21.64
N ASN A 93 0.19 5.36 20.57
CA ASN A 93 -0.19 3.96 20.44
C ASN A 93 0.90 3.12 19.72
N GLY A 94 2.17 3.50 19.84
CA GLY A 94 3.29 2.71 19.30
C GLY A 94 3.34 2.60 17.78
N GLY A 95 2.67 3.50 17.04
CA GLY A 95 2.55 3.40 15.59
C GLY A 95 1.41 2.47 15.14
N GLU A 96 0.56 2.02 16.04
CA GLU A 96 -0.61 1.23 15.69
C GLU A 96 -1.85 2.12 15.54
N ILE A 97 -2.69 1.80 14.55
CA ILE A 97 -3.94 2.48 14.29
C ILE A 97 -5.07 1.59 14.79
N THR A 98 -5.79 2.03 15.83
CA THR A 98 -6.95 1.29 16.35
C THR A 98 -8.19 1.47 15.49
N LYS A 99 -9.19 0.63 15.71
CA LYS A 99 -10.50 0.73 15.04
C LYS A 99 -11.17 2.09 15.28
N GLU A 100 -11.08 2.61 16.51
CA GLU A 100 -11.65 3.90 16.90
C GLU A 100 -10.94 5.06 16.20
N MET A 101 -9.61 4.97 16.05
CA MET A 101 -8.85 5.97 15.31
C MET A 101 -9.23 6.00 13.84
N PHE A 102 -9.23 4.84 13.18
CA PHE A 102 -9.60 4.73 11.77
C PHE A 102 -11.05 5.20 11.55
N SER A 103 -11.99 4.75 12.36
CA SER A 103 -13.41 5.11 12.24
C SER A 103 -13.64 6.61 12.50
N GLY A 104 -12.96 7.17 13.51
CA GLY A 104 -13.03 8.58 13.87
C GLY A 104 -12.51 9.53 12.79
N SER A 105 -11.45 9.13 12.09
CA SER A 105 -10.84 9.90 10.99
C SER A 105 -11.21 9.39 9.60
N PHE A 106 -12.23 8.54 9.47
CA PHE A 106 -12.55 7.83 8.23
C PHE A 106 -12.71 8.76 7.03
N ASN A 107 -13.47 9.86 7.16
CA ASN A 107 -13.69 10.77 6.03
C ASN A 107 -12.38 11.36 5.52
N ARG A 108 -11.47 11.72 6.44
CA ARG A 108 -10.17 12.30 6.09
C ARG A 108 -9.24 11.27 5.45
N ILE A 109 -9.21 10.06 6.00
CA ILE A 109 -8.49 8.93 5.39
C ILE A 109 -9.03 8.66 3.98
N TYR A 110 -10.35 8.67 3.81
CA TYR A 110 -11.02 8.43 2.52
C TYR A 110 -10.67 9.50 1.48
N GLU A 111 -10.60 10.77 1.88
CA GLU A 111 -10.17 11.87 1.01
C GLU A 111 -8.69 11.74 0.62
N MET A 112 -7.81 11.47 1.60
CA MET A 112 -6.36 11.42 1.37
C MET A 112 -5.88 10.20 0.59
N THR A 113 -6.64 9.11 0.61
CA THR A 113 -6.27 7.89 -0.11
C THR A 113 -6.74 7.90 -1.57
N ASP A 114 -7.21 9.04 -2.08
CA ASP A 114 -7.77 9.19 -3.42
C ASP A 114 -8.80 8.08 -3.73
N MET A 115 -9.81 7.99 -2.87
CA MET A 115 -10.87 6.99 -3.03
C MET A 115 -11.76 7.26 -4.23
N LEU A 116 -11.63 8.42 -4.89
CA LEU A 116 -12.27 8.64 -6.18
C LEU A 116 -11.68 7.69 -7.21
N GLU A 117 -10.35 7.64 -7.34
CA GLU A 117 -9.69 6.72 -8.27
C GLU A 117 -9.88 5.25 -7.88
N PHE A 118 -9.94 4.94 -6.59
CA PHE A 118 -10.32 3.61 -6.13
C PHE A 118 -11.74 3.20 -6.57
N ASN A 119 -12.69 4.14 -6.62
CA ASN A 119 -14.03 3.85 -7.16
C ASN A 119 -14.01 3.74 -8.68
N ASN A 120 -13.21 4.56 -9.38
CA ASN A 120 -13.04 4.48 -10.83
C ASN A 120 -12.50 3.12 -11.25
N LEU A 121 -11.56 2.54 -10.50
CA LEU A 121 -11.08 1.17 -10.69
C LEU A 121 -12.24 0.19 -10.85
N PHE A 122 -13.22 0.19 -9.95
CA PHE A 122 -14.36 -0.72 -10.01
C PHE A 122 -15.41 -0.36 -11.07
N ALA A 123 -15.44 0.89 -11.53
CA ALA A 123 -16.29 1.32 -12.63
C ALA A 123 -15.71 0.90 -13.98
N ASP A 124 -14.39 0.95 -14.12
CA ASP A 124 -13.67 0.79 -15.38
C ASP A 124 -13.17 -0.64 -15.63
N VAL A 125 -13.28 -1.56 -14.65
CA VAL A 125 -12.91 -2.97 -14.82
C VAL A 125 -14.11 -3.91 -14.74
N ASN A 126 -14.16 -4.92 -15.63
CA ASN A 126 -15.20 -5.93 -15.63
C ASN A 126 -14.84 -7.12 -14.70
N LEU A 127 -15.36 -7.10 -13.47
CA LEU A 127 -15.17 -8.17 -12.48
C LEU A 127 -15.62 -9.56 -12.98
N GLY A 128 -16.50 -9.65 -13.98
CA GLY A 128 -16.92 -10.93 -14.56
C GLY A 128 -15.77 -11.67 -15.26
N LEU A 129 -14.75 -10.95 -15.73
CA LEU A 129 -13.57 -11.54 -16.38
C LEU A 129 -12.68 -12.29 -15.38
N LEU A 130 -12.71 -11.95 -14.08
CA LEU A 130 -11.91 -12.63 -13.04
C LEU A 130 -12.31 -14.10 -12.83
N ARG A 131 -13.44 -14.54 -13.37
CA ARG A 131 -13.82 -15.95 -13.39
C ARG A 131 -12.82 -16.81 -14.17
N ASN A 132 -12.23 -16.23 -15.22
CA ASN A 132 -11.37 -16.94 -16.17
C ASN A 132 -9.99 -16.28 -16.33
N GLN A 133 -9.73 -15.18 -15.62
CA GLN A 133 -8.49 -14.41 -15.69
C GLN A 133 -8.00 -14.13 -14.28
N ASP A 134 -6.70 -14.33 -14.06
CA ASP A 134 -6.07 -13.98 -12.79
C ASP A 134 -5.86 -12.47 -12.65
N GLN A 135 -5.95 -11.72 -13.74
CA GLN A 135 -5.79 -10.27 -13.75
C GLN A 135 -6.69 -9.64 -14.80
N ILE A 136 -7.32 -8.54 -14.43
CA ILE A 136 -8.00 -7.62 -15.34
C ILE A 136 -7.32 -6.26 -15.25
N LYS A 137 -7.08 -5.65 -16.41
CA LYS A 137 -6.45 -4.34 -16.52
C LYS A 137 -7.27 -3.47 -17.46
N ASN A 138 -7.45 -2.21 -17.10
CA ASN A 138 -7.94 -1.18 -18.00
C ASN A 138 -7.01 0.03 -17.96
N GLU A 139 -6.74 0.62 -19.13
CA GLU A 139 -6.06 1.91 -19.24
C GLU A 139 -7.02 2.92 -19.85
N LYS A 140 -7.22 4.03 -19.16
CA LYS A 140 -8.12 5.09 -19.59
C LYS A 140 -7.31 6.30 -20.04
N ARG A 141 -7.44 6.66 -21.31
CA ARG A 141 -6.76 7.80 -21.94
C ARG A 141 -7.83 8.82 -22.35
N PRO A 142 -8.20 9.78 -21.49
CA PRO A 142 -9.12 10.81 -21.88
C PRO A 142 -8.54 11.62 -23.06
N PRO A 143 -9.37 12.01 -24.04
CA PRO A 143 -8.89 12.73 -25.20
C PRO A 143 -8.39 14.12 -24.81
N ASN A 144 -7.24 14.53 -25.36
CA ASN A 144 -6.55 15.78 -25.05
C ASN A 144 -6.13 15.95 -23.58
N ASP A 145 -6.08 14.85 -22.84
CA ASP A 145 -5.50 14.81 -21.51
C ASP A 145 -4.07 14.30 -21.65
N GLY A 146 -3.13 14.95 -20.97
CA GLY A 146 -1.77 14.46 -20.92
C GLY A 146 -1.57 13.36 -19.90
N CYS A 147 -2.60 12.99 -19.16
CA CYS A 147 -2.62 11.86 -18.24
C CYS A 147 -3.34 10.65 -18.81
N TYR A 148 -2.92 9.47 -18.35
CA TYR A 148 -3.70 8.27 -18.48
C TYR A 148 -3.75 7.51 -17.16
N TYR A 149 -4.90 6.88 -16.92
CA TYR A 149 -5.19 6.19 -15.66
C TYR A 149 -5.08 4.70 -15.87
N ILE A 150 -4.51 4.01 -14.89
CA ILE A 150 -4.30 2.57 -14.90
C ILE A 150 -5.14 1.96 -13.79
N TYR A 151 -5.96 0.95 -14.12
CA TYR A 151 -6.77 0.21 -13.15
C TYR A 151 -6.53 -1.28 -13.29
N ILE A 152 -6.15 -1.95 -12.21
CA ILE A 152 -5.82 -3.37 -12.20
C ILE A 152 -6.46 -4.05 -11.00
N ILE A 153 -7.14 -5.17 -11.26
CA ILE A 153 -7.52 -6.13 -10.21
C ILE A 153 -6.91 -7.47 -10.54
N ALA A 154 -6.21 -8.06 -9.58
CA ALA A 154 -5.61 -9.39 -9.73
C ALA A 154 -5.97 -10.31 -8.57
N ILE A 155 -6.15 -11.59 -8.86
CA ILE A 155 -6.28 -12.69 -7.91
C ILE A 155 -5.11 -13.65 -8.16
N LYS A 156 -4.24 -13.82 -7.18
CA LYS A 156 -3.13 -14.78 -7.25
C LYS A 156 -3.15 -15.64 -6.00
N ASN A 157 -3.52 -16.91 -6.17
CA ASN A 157 -3.91 -17.77 -5.05
C ASN A 157 -4.98 -17.02 -4.23
N ASP A 158 -4.85 -16.98 -2.91
CA ASP A 158 -5.78 -16.27 -2.03
C ASP A 158 -5.48 -14.78 -1.87
N LEU A 159 -4.51 -14.23 -2.61
CA LEU A 159 -4.20 -12.80 -2.58
C LEU A 159 -5.00 -12.05 -3.64
N VAL A 160 -5.59 -10.94 -3.23
CA VAL A 160 -6.30 -10.00 -4.10
C VAL A 160 -5.57 -8.67 -4.10
N TYR A 161 -5.29 -8.16 -5.28
CA TYR A 161 -4.61 -6.88 -5.49
C TYR A 161 -5.56 -5.92 -6.18
N PHE A 162 -5.71 -4.72 -5.62
CA PHE A 162 -6.33 -3.59 -6.30
C PHE A 162 -5.25 -2.54 -6.53
N GLN A 163 -5.05 -2.14 -7.77
CA GLN A 163 -4.08 -1.12 -8.12
C GLN A 163 -4.70 -0.06 -9.02
N TYR A 164 -4.51 1.19 -8.65
CA TYR A 164 -4.89 2.34 -9.46
C TYR A 164 -3.79 3.38 -9.44
N GLY A 165 -3.72 4.21 -10.47
CA GLY A 165 -2.69 5.21 -10.60
C GLY A 165 -2.81 6.01 -11.88
N THR A 166 -1.91 6.95 -12.06
CA THR A 166 -1.83 7.80 -13.24
C THR A 166 -0.38 7.90 -13.73
N ASN A 167 -0.22 8.12 -15.03
CA ASN A 167 1.08 8.36 -15.65
C ASN A 167 0.93 9.30 -16.85
N SER A 168 2.04 9.87 -17.31
CA SER A 168 2.06 10.82 -18.42
C SER A 168 1.90 10.12 -19.78
N SER A 169 1.09 10.70 -20.66
CA SER A 169 0.88 10.21 -22.03
C SER A 169 2.03 10.63 -22.94
N ASP A 170 2.82 9.66 -23.41
CA ASP A 170 3.87 9.86 -24.41
C ASP A 170 3.36 10.54 -25.70
N GLU A 171 2.13 10.23 -26.10
CA GLU A 171 1.52 10.81 -27.28
C GLU A 171 1.27 12.31 -27.09
N TYR A 172 0.75 12.69 -25.91
CA TYR A 172 0.50 14.08 -25.56
C TYR A 172 1.81 14.88 -25.47
N ARG A 173 2.84 14.32 -24.81
CA ARG A 173 4.16 14.98 -24.69
C ARG A 173 4.82 15.26 -26.04
N LYS A 174 4.60 14.41 -27.04
CA LYS A 174 5.13 14.62 -28.40
C LYS A 174 4.49 15.82 -29.09
N THR A 175 3.23 16.13 -28.79
CA THR A 175 2.50 17.25 -29.39
C THR A 175 2.56 18.53 -28.56
N HIS A 176 2.96 18.44 -27.28
CA HIS A 176 3.12 19.56 -26.34
C HIS A 176 4.52 19.51 -25.69
N PRO A 177 5.60 19.69 -26.49
CA PRO A 177 6.98 19.53 -26.00
C PRO A 177 7.42 20.62 -25.00
N ASP A 178 6.63 21.68 -24.85
CA ASP A 178 6.84 22.81 -23.93
C ASP A 178 6.25 22.59 -22.54
N GLU A 179 5.53 21.49 -22.31
CA GLU A 179 4.98 21.11 -21.01
C GLU A 179 5.91 20.10 -20.30
N GLU A 180 6.63 20.55 -19.25
CA GLU A 180 7.67 19.77 -18.56
C GLU A 180 7.12 18.57 -17.76
N GLU A 181 5.97 18.75 -17.08
CA GLU A 181 5.31 17.71 -16.28
C GLU A 181 3.80 17.87 -16.45
N VAL A 182 3.16 16.83 -16.98
CA VAL A 182 1.72 16.89 -17.28
C VAL A 182 0.89 16.25 -16.17
N CYS A 183 1.47 15.31 -15.43
CA CYS A 183 0.78 14.51 -14.43
C CYS A 183 1.70 14.14 -13.28
N ASP A 184 1.21 14.24 -12.05
CA ASP A 184 1.86 13.64 -10.89
C ASP A 184 1.80 12.11 -11.01
N GLU A 185 2.89 11.47 -11.43
CA GLU A 185 2.90 10.01 -11.64
C GLU A 185 2.84 9.27 -10.30
N TYR A 186 1.85 8.38 -10.15
CA TYR A 186 1.75 7.55 -8.95
C TYR A 186 0.99 6.25 -9.22
N ALA A 187 1.16 5.28 -8.31
CA ALA A 187 0.38 4.07 -8.21
C ALA A 187 0.10 3.71 -6.75
N GLN A 188 -1.18 3.54 -6.42
CA GLN A 188 -1.63 2.99 -5.15
C GLN A 188 -1.97 1.51 -5.31
N MET A 189 -1.56 0.69 -4.34
CA MET A 189 -1.75 -0.75 -4.34
C MET A 189 -2.33 -1.19 -2.99
N TRP A 190 -3.50 -1.81 -3.02
CA TRP A 190 -4.15 -2.42 -1.86
C TRP A 190 -4.12 -3.93 -2.02
N THR A 191 -3.56 -4.63 -1.04
CA THR A 191 -3.47 -6.08 -1.01
C THR A 191 -4.37 -6.64 0.09
N PHE A 192 -5.14 -7.65 -0.26
CA PHE A 192 -5.99 -8.42 0.63
C PHE A 192 -5.64 -9.90 0.54
N ILE A 193 -5.89 -10.64 1.61
CA ILE A 193 -5.90 -12.10 1.62
C ILE A 193 -7.32 -12.60 1.84
N PHE A 194 -7.69 -13.68 1.16
CA PHE A 194 -8.90 -14.42 1.40
C PHE A 194 -8.60 -15.54 2.40
N ASP A 195 -9.28 -15.54 3.55
CA ASP A 195 -9.05 -16.54 4.61
C ASP A 195 -9.90 -17.82 4.45
N GLY A 196 -10.60 -17.96 3.31
CA GLY A 196 -11.58 -19.02 3.05
C GLY A 196 -13.04 -18.57 3.25
N GLU A 197 -13.25 -17.46 3.97
CA GLU A 197 -14.57 -16.89 4.25
C GLU A 197 -14.72 -15.45 3.74
N LYS A 198 -13.71 -14.60 4.00
CA LYS A 198 -13.77 -13.16 3.77
C LYS A 198 -12.44 -12.60 3.29
N LEU A 199 -12.48 -11.42 2.67
CA LEU A 199 -11.28 -10.66 2.39
C LEU A 199 -10.79 -9.92 3.63
N LYS A 200 -9.49 -9.96 3.84
CA LYS A 200 -8.77 -9.27 4.91
C LYS A 200 -7.65 -8.43 4.36
N PHE A 201 -7.68 -7.16 4.71
CA PHE A 201 -6.67 -6.20 4.35
C PHE A 201 -5.31 -6.65 4.89
N LEU A 202 -4.30 -6.66 4.03
CA LEU A 202 -2.93 -6.94 4.40
C LEU A 202 -2.07 -5.70 4.36
N THR A 203 -2.08 -4.98 3.25
CA THR A 203 -1.19 -3.83 3.08
C THR A 203 -1.66 -2.86 2.01
N HIS A 204 -1.30 -1.60 2.21
CA HIS A 204 -1.41 -0.50 1.28
C HIS A 204 -0.01 0.04 0.99
N ARG A 205 0.29 0.24 -0.29
CA ARG A 205 1.56 0.74 -0.80
C ARG A 205 1.29 1.84 -1.82
N ILE A 206 2.19 2.81 -1.85
CA ILE A 206 2.19 3.89 -2.83
C ILE A 206 3.57 3.89 -3.48
N ALA A 207 3.59 4.03 -4.80
CA ALA A 207 4.78 4.26 -5.60
C ALA A 207 4.54 5.51 -6.45
N GLY A 208 5.57 6.32 -6.67
CA GLY A 208 5.51 7.61 -7.34
C GLY A 208 6.82 8.33 -7.12
#